data_AF-A0A328SNG5-F1
#
_entry.id   AF-A0A328SNG5-F1
#
_cell.length_a   1.000
_cell.length_b   1.000
_cell.length_c   1.000
_cell.angle_alpha   90.00
_cell.angle_beta   90.00
_cell.angle_gamma   90.00
#
_symmetry.space_group_name_H-M   'P 1'
#
loop_
_entity.id
_entity.type
_entity.pdbx_description
1 polymer ?
#
loop_
_entity_poly.entity_id
_entity_poly.type
_entity_poly.pdbx_seq_one_letter_code
_entity_poly.pdbx_strand_id
1 'polypeptide(L)'
;MENNRAPEGGNLIPTSIELTYDTTPIDVGQRLIIRGVFKADGVESEAQSINVYDNEELIATINTSDEYGTLTYGYTPTVGGSHNVKFVFDGNDTHKDTSTVIIVETTTQLLSPVVNITVDNFYDYFNSQGELYHQNLTNDTTFYFYSVPDEVSQIALTKMNKNTTGRNLTFAGTEDFVLTNKAVVVESTLNNFKLVNMTIVYTDEYTEQDYILIQNNGAEDSYIDNCNITANITRQTPKGYPYSVISTANSPVVISNSVIKVDTVETEVDWEPNSPNYGNNNV
;
A
#
# COMPACT_ATOMS: atom_id res chain seq x y z
N MET A 1 -50.18 21.59 -48.48
CA MET A 1 -49.94 20.14 -48.30
C MET A 1 -48.53 20.01 -47.79
N GLU A 2 -48.37 19.93 -46.47
CA GLU A 2 -47.11 19.55 -45.83
C GLU A 2 -46.80 18.11 -46.20
N ASN A 3 -45.57 17.84 -46.61
CA ASN A 3 -45.06 16.49 -46.75
C ASN A 3 -43.89 16.35 -45.76
N ASN A 4 -44.25 16.35 -44.47
CA ASN A 4 -43.33 16.13 -43.36
C ASN A 4 -43.23 14.61 -43.14
N ARG A 5 -42.48 13.93 -44.01
CA ARG A 5 -42.04 12.56 -43.74
C ARG A 5 -40.88 12.66 -42.75
N ALA A 6 -41.15 12.39 -41.48
CA ALA A 6 -40.11 12.01 -40.53
C ALA A 6 -39.31 10.84 -41.14
N PRO A 7 -37.96 10.86 -41.09
CA PRO A 7 -37.18 9.70 -41.49
C PRO A 7 -37.56 8.52 -40.60
N GLU A 8 -37.88 7.40 -41.24
CA GLU A 8 -38.12 6.11 -40.60
C GLU A 8 -36.93 5.78 -39.69
N GLY A 9 -37.21 5.36 -38.44
CA GLY A 9 -36.21 5.02 -37.45
C GLY A 9 -35.22 3.99 -38.01
N GLY A 10 -34.01 4.44 -38.29
CA GLY A 10 -32.90 3.55 -38.61
C GLY A 10 -32.69 2.59 -37.44
N ASN A 11 -32.47 1.31 -37.72
CA ASN A 11 -32.05 0.38 -36.70
C ASN A 11 -30.67 0.83 -36.19
N LEU A 12 -30.65 1.46 -35.01
CA LEU A 12 -29.42 1.83 -34.32
C LEU A 12 -28.53 0.58 -34.14
N ILE A 13 -27.22 0.78 -34.29
CA ILE A 13 -26.20 -0.28 -34.19
C ILE A 13 -26.19 -0.82 -32.75
N PRO A 14 -26.33 -2.14 -32.52
CA PRO A 14 -26.25 -2.72 -31.18
C PRO A 14 -24.86 -2.51 -30.56
N THR A 15 -24.79 -2.31 -29.25
CA THR A 15 -23.54 -2.08 -28.52
C THR A 15 -23.41 -2.99 -27.29
N SER A 16 -22.18 -3.27 -26.87
CA SER A 16 -21.88 -4.04 -25.67
C SER A 16 -20.59 -3.57 -24.99
N ILE A 17 -20.51 -3.74 -23.68
CA ILE A 17 -19.31 -3.53 -22.87
C ILE A 17 -18.95 -4.85 -22.20
N GLU A 18 -17.74 -5.35 -22.46
CA GLU A 18 -17.19 -6.54 -21.81
C GLU A 18 -16.13 -6.10 -20.80
N LEU A 19 -16.23 -6.57 -19.55
CA LEU A 19 -15.32 -6.18 -18.46
C LEU A 19 -14.54 -7.38 -17.94
N THR A 20 -13.30 -7.12 -17.57
CA THR A 20 -12.37 -8.01 -16.88
C THR A 20 -11.72 -7.24 -15.75
N TYR A 21 -11.56 -7.88 -14.62
CA TYR A 21 -10.98 -7.27 -13.42
C TYR A 21 -10.32 -8.38 -12.62
N ASP A 22 -9.43 -7.98 -11.72
CA ASP A 22 -8.81 -8.91 -10.79
C ASP A 22 -9.84 -9.43 -9.77
N THR A 23 -9.42 -10.20 -8.77
CA THR A 23 -10.35 -10.80 -7.81
C THR A 23 -10.98 -9.77 -6.87
N THR A 24 -12.19 -10.08 -6.40
CA THR A 24 -12.85 -9.44 -5.26
C THR A 24 -13.03 -10.50 -4.15
N PRO A 25 -13.10 -10.13 -2.85
CA PRO A 25 -13.19 -8.78 -2.30
C PRO A 25 -11.88 -7.96 -2.35
N ILE A 26 -11.99 -6.63 -2.22
CA ILE A 26 -10.88 -5.68 -2.01
C ILE A 26 -11.10 -4.85 -0.72
N ASP A 27 -10.08 -4.17 -0.23
CA ASP A 27 -10.20 -3.32 0.97
C ASP A 27 -10.65 -1.88 0.64
N VAL A 28 -11.28 -1.21 1.61
CA VAL A 28 -11.58 0.23 1.50
C VAL A 28 -10.29 1.02 1.29
N GLY A 29 -10.25 1.84 0.23
CA GLY A 29 -9.06 2.58 -0.17
C GLY A 29 -8.11 1.82 -1.08
N GLN A 30 -8.26 0.51 -1.26
CA GLN A 30 -7.51 -0.26 -2.26
C GLN A 30 -8.06 0.03 -3.66
N ARG A 31 -7.17 0.13 -4.66
CA ARG A 31 -7.56 0.37 -6.05
C ARG A 31 -7.74 -0.95 -6.81
N LEU A 32 -8.94 -1.19 -7.33
CA LEU A 32 -9.21 -2.24 -8.32
C LEU A 32 -9.02 -1.69 -9.74
N ILE A 33 -8.30 -2.42 -10.59
CA ILE A 33 -8.16 -2.08 -12.01
C ILE A 33 -9.18 -2.87 -12.81
N ILE A 34 -10.14 -2.16 -13.41
CA ILE A 34 -11.16 -2.72 -14.30
C ILE A 34 -10.73 -2.42 -15.73
N ARG A 35 -10.62 -3.47 -16.54
CA ARG A 35 -10.30 -3.39 -17.97
C ARG A 35 -11.50 -3.86 -18.77
N GLY A 36 -11.64 -3.40 -19.99
CA GLY A 36 -12.71 -3.89 -20.84
C GLY A 36 -12.57 -3.48 -22.28
N VAL A 37 -13.60 -3.85 -23.05
CA VAL A 37 -13.70 -3.57 -24.48
C VAL A 37 -15.12 -3.15 -24.81
N PHE A 38 -15.27 -2.01 -25.48
CA PHE A 38 -16.52 -1.58 -26.09
C PHE A 38 -16.64 -2.16 -27.50
N LYS A 39 -17.84 -2.64 -27.85
CA LYS A 39 -18.13 -3.18 -29.18
C LYS A 39 -19.40 -2.59 -29.77
N ALA A 40 -19.38 -2.37 -31.08
CA ALA A 40 -20.52 -2.02 -31.92
C ALA A 40 -20.72 -3.12 -32.97
N ASP A 41 -21.93 -3.66 -33.07
CA ASP A 41 -22.26 -4.83 -33.92
C ASP A 41 -21.33 -6.04 -33.69
N GLY A 42 -20.86 -6.21 -32.44
CA GLY A 42 -19.93 -7.27 -32.05
C GLY A 42 -18.47 -7.03 -32.46
N VAL A 43 -18.15 -5.88 -33.05
CA VAL A 43 -16.78 -5.48 -33.42
C VAL A 43 -16.28 -4.40 -32.46
N GLU A 44 -15.03 -4.54 -32.03
CA GLU A 44 -14.31 -3.56 -31.21
C GLU A 44 -14.35 -2.17 -31.86
N SER A 45 -14.71 -1.15 -31.08
CA SER A 45 -14.93 0.20 -31.60
C SER A 45 -14.79 1.27 -30.53
N GLU A 46 -14.48 2.51 -30.91
CA GLU A 46 -14.37 3.62 -29.97
C GLU A 46 -15.72 4.06 -29.39
N ALA A 47 -15.70 4.54 -28.14
CA ALA A 47 -16.83 5.21 -27.50
C ALA A 47 -16.34 6.48 -26.78
N GLN A 48 -17.00 7.60 -27.05
CA GLN A 48 -16.60 8.92 -26.56
C GLN A 48 -17.14 9.27 -25.16
N SER A 49 -18.03 8.46 -24.59
CA SER A 49 -18.57 8.72 -23.26
C SER A 49 -19.18 7.46 -22.65
N ILE A 50 -18.54 6.95 -21.60
CA ILE A 50 -19.03 5.85 -20.77
C ILE A 50 -19.11 6.37 -19.34
N ASN A 51 -20.32 6.45 -18.81
CA ASN A 51 -20.59 6.86 -17.43
C ASN A 51 -20.39 5.67 -16.49
N VAL A 52 -19.67 5.89 -15.39
CA VAL A 52 -19.39 4.89 -14.35
C VAL A 52 -20.12 5.29 -13.08
N TYR A 53 -20.92 4.36 -12.56
CA TYR A 53 -21.70 4.55 -11.34
C TYR A 53 -21.26 3.56 -10.26
N ASP A 54 -21.32 3.98 -9.00
CA ASP A 54 -21.31 3.10 -7.83
C ASP A 54 -22.66 3.22 -7.12
N ASN A 55 -23.42 2.11 -7.04
CA ASN A 55 -24.71 2.07 -6.35
C ASN A 55 -25.65 3.24 -6.75
N GLU A 56 -25.74 3.51 -8.06
CA GLU A 56 -26.53 4.58 -8.70
C GLU A 56 -25.94 6.00 -8.63
N GLU A 57 -24.86 6.23 -7.88
CA GLU A 57 -24.15 7.52 -7.86
C GLU A 57 -23.14 7.58 -9.01
N LEU A 58 -23.20 8.64 -9.82
CA LEU A 58 -22.23 8.87 -10.90
C LEU A 58 -20.86 9.24 -10.28
N ILE A 59 -19.87 8.38 -10.48
CA ILE A 59 -18.51 8.58 -9.93
C ILE A 59 -17.50 9.01 -10.99
N ALA A 60 -17.73 8.71 -12.27
CA ALA A 60 -16.85 9.12 -13.36
C ALA A 60 -17.54 9.09 -14.74
N THR A 61 -16.94 9.79 -15.70
CA THR A 61 -17.20 9.61 -17.14
C THR A 61 -15.85 9.34 -17.80
N ILE A 62 -15.74 8.22 -18.53
CA ILE A 62 -14.52 7.78 -19.20
C ILE A 62 -14.74 7.63 -20.71
N ASN A 63 -13.66 7.57 -21.46
CA ASN A 63 -13.67 7.30 -22.90
C ASN A 63 -12.88 6.02 -23.18
N THR A 64 -13.05 5.44 -24.36
CA THR A 64 -12.12 4.40 -24.83
C THR A 64 -10.75 5.02 -25.11
N SER A 65 -9.68 4.28 -24.85
CA SER A 65 -8.30 4.75 -25.01
C SER A 65 -7.79 4.67 -26.45
N ASP A 66 -8.48 3.93 -27.31
CA ASP A 66 -8.08 3.66 -28.69
C ASP A 66 -9.27 3.33 -29.58
N GLU A 67 -8.98 3.12 -30.87
CA GLU A 67 -9.93 2.69 -31.91
C GLU A 67 -10.47 1.26 -31.72
N TYR A 68 -9.82 0.46 -30.86
CA TYR A 68 -10.22 -0.91 -30.52
C TYR A 68 -11.17 -0.95 -29.32
N GLY A 69 -11.66 0.20 -28.86
CA GLY A 69 -12.64 0.26 -27.79
C GLY A 69 -12.09 -0.13 -26.42
N THR A 70 -10.77 -0.15 -26.24
CA THR A 70 -10.15 -0.49 -24.96
C THR A 70 -10.58 0.51 -23.89
N LEU A 71 -10.96 0.03 -22.72
CA LEU A 71 -11.27 0.85 -21.55
C LEU A 71 -10.47 0.38 -20.33
N THR A 72 -10.02 1.33 -19.51
CA THR A 72 -9.35 1.06 -18.23
C THR A 72 -9.86 2.06 -17.19
N TYR A 73 -10.31 1.55 -16.05
CA TYR A 73 -10.80 2.37 -14.95
C TYR A 73 -10.20 1.89 -13.62
N GLY A 74 -9.78 2.84 -12.80
CA GLY A 74 -9.35 2.58 -11.43
C GLY A 74 -10.50 2.86 -10.47
N TYR A 75 -11.04 1.82 -9.85
CA TYR A 75 -12.09 1.95 -8.85
C TYR A 75 -11.49 1.90 -7.44
N THR A 76 -11.80 2.88 -6.60
CA THR A 76 -11.35 2.93 -5.20
C THR A 76 -12.56 3.20 -4.29
N PRO A 77 -13.07 2.19 -3.58
CA PRO A 77 -14.22 2.33 -2.70
C PRO A 77 -13.85 3.10 -1.42
N THR A 78 -14.80 3.89 -0.92
CA THR A 78 -14.65 4.70 0.31
C THR A 78 -15.39 4.13 1.52
N VAL A 79 -16.25 3.13 1.30
CA VAL A 79 -17.05 2.45 2.31
C VAL A 79 -16.99 0.93 2.08
N GLY A 80 -17.18 0.14 3.14
CA GLY A 80 -17.24 -1.31 3.04
C GLY A 80 -18.65 -1.80 2.69
N GLY A 81 -18.75 -2.94 2.00
CA GLY A 81 -20.01 -3.56 1.58
C GLY A 81 -19.99 -4.03 0.12
N SER A 82 -21.17 -4.32 -0.42
CA SER A 82 -21.32 -4.70 -1.82
C SER A 82 -21.56 -3.46 -2.68
N HIS A 83 -20.79 -3.31 -3.75
CA HIS A 83 -20.87 -2.19 -4.69
C HIS A 83 -21.25 -2.68 -6.09
N ASN A 84 -22.35 -2.14 -6.63
CA ASN A 84 -22.73 -2.35 -8.02
C ASN A 84 -22.03 -1.30 -8.89
N VAL A 85 -20.83 -1.63 -9.38
CA VAL A 85 -20.07 -0.73 -10.25
C VAL A 85 -20.56 -0.92 -11.69
N LYS A 86 -21.31 0.07 -12.18
CA LYS A 86 -22.03 0.02 -13.46
C LYS A 86 -21.40 0.95 -14.49
N PHE A 87 -21.12 0.43 -15.68
CA PHE A 87 -20.64 1.18 -16.84
C PHE A 87 -21.78 1.34 -17.84
N VAL A 88 -22.02 2.57 -18.31
CA VAL A 88 -23.18 2.94 -19.13
C VAL A 88 -22.72 3.76 -20.33
N PHE A 89 -23.06 3.29 -21.53
CA PHE A 89 -23.04 4.08 -22.74
C PHE A 89 -24.49 4.47 -23.08
N ASP A 90 -24.80 5.77 -23.07
CA ASP A 90 -26.18 6.27 -23.20
C ASP A 90 -26.74 6.19 -24.63
N GLY A 91 -25.96 5.67 -25.59
CA GLY A 91 -26.33 5.65 -27.00
C GLY A 91 -26.11 7.01 -27.68
N ASN A 92 -26.36 7.05 -28.98
CA ASN A 92 -26.37 8.27 -29.79
C ASN A 92 -27.24 8.07 -31.05
N ASP A 93 -27.19 9.02 -31.99
CA ASP A 93 -27.97 8.99 -33.22
C ASP A 93 -27.72 7.75 -34.10
N THR A 94 -26.61 7.03 -33.90
CA THR A 94 -26.21 5.87 -34.72
C THR A 94 -26.09 4.57 -33.93
N HIS A 95 -25.88 4.63 -32.61
CA HIS A 95 -25.63 3.47 -31.75
C HIS A 95 -26.64 3.38 -30.61
N LYS A 96 -27.05 2.14 -30.28
CA LYS A 96 -27.90 1.87 -29.12
C LYS A 96 -27.16 2.11 -27.82
N ASP A 97 -27.92 2.41 -26.77
CA ASP A 97 -27.45 2.42 -25.39
C ASP A 97 -27.09 1.00 -24.94
N THR A 98 -26.16 0.90 -23.99
CA THR A 98 -25.79 -0.36 -23.35
C THR A 98 -25.25 -0.12 -21.95
N SER A 99 -25.37 -1.12 -21.09
CA SER A 99 -24.73 -1.09 -19.78
C SER A 99 -24.30 -2.46 -19.32
N THR A 100 -23.29 -2.49 -18.47
CA THR A 100 -22.79 -3.69 -17.80
C THR A 100 -22.48 -3.35 -16.35
N VAL A 101 -22.59 -4.34 -15.47
CA VAL A 101 -22.37 -4.18 -14.04
C VAL A 101 -21.47 -5.28 -13.53
N ILE A 102 -20.57 -4.90 -12.64
CA ILE A 102 -19.78 -5.84 -11.83
C ILE A 102 -20.15 -5.62 -10.37
N ILE A 103 -20.07 -6.69 -9.59
CA ILE A 103 -20.22 -6.62 -8.14
C ILE A 103 -18.83 -6.59 -7.55
N VAL A 104 -18.50 -5.50 -6.86
CA VAL A 104 -17.27 -5.36 -6.09
C VAL A 104 -17.61 -5.49 -4.62
N GLU A 105 -17.22 -6.61 -4.02
CA GLU A 105 -17.29 -6.77 -2.58
C GLU A 105 -16.12 -6.04 -1.93
N THR A 106 -16.41 -5.23 -0.92
CA THR A 106 -15.42 -4.44 -0.20
C THR A 106 -15.47 -4.78 1.29
N THR A 107 -14.32 -5.08 1.87
CA THR A 107 -14.25 -5.28 3.32
C THR A 107 -14.05 -3.93 4.00
N THR A 108 -14.65 -3.73 5.18
CA THR A 108 -14.44 -2.54 6.02
C THR A 108 -13.02 -2.45 6.61
N GLN A 109 -12.04 -3.17 6.08
CA GLN A 109 -10.67 -3.04 6.52
C GLN A 109 -10.13 -1.67 6.06
N LEU A 110 -10.36 -0.67 6.91
CA LEU A 110 -9.63 0.58 6.93
C LEU A 110 -8.14 0.24 6.87
N LEU A 111 -7.40 0.95 5.99
CA LEU A 111 -5.94 1.04 6.00
C LEU A 111 -5.40 0.76 7.40
N SER A 112 -4.61 -0.31 7.49
CA SER A 112 -3.86 -0.81 8.64
C SER A 112 -4.07 0.04 9.89
N PRO A 113 -4.81 -0.42 10.92
CA PRO A 113 -4.68 0.25 12.20
C PRO A 113 -3.19 0.29 12.50
N VAL A 114 -2.64 1.49 12.70
CA VAL A 114 -1.34 1.64 13.33
C VAL A 114 -1.51 1.01 14.69
N VAL A 115 -1.25 -0.29 14.79
CA VAL A 115 -1.28 -0.99 16.05
C VAL A 115 -0.04 -0.50 16.76
N ASN A 116 -0.26 0.43 17.68
CA ASN A 116 0.79 0.88 18.56
C ASN A 116 0.98 -0.23 19.59
N ILE A 117 1.89 -1.15 19.26
CA ILE A 117 2.19 -2.31 20.09
C ILE A 117 3.10 -1.84 21.23
N THR A 118 2.49 -1.40 22.31
CA THR A 118 3.14 -1.10 23.58
C THR A 118 3.55 -2.38 24.31
N VAL A 119 4.47 -2.30 25.27
CA VAL A 119 4.79 -3.45 26.15
C VAL A 119 3.54 -4.05 26.81
N ASP A 120 2.57 -3.21 27.13
CA ASP A 120 1.38 -3.62 27.88
C ASP A 120 0.35 -4.36 27.01
N ASN A 121 0.33 -4.14 25.69
CA ASN A 121 -0.61 -4.79 24.76
C ASN A 121 0.08 -5.71 23.72
N PHE A 122 1.42 -5.77 23.69
CA PHE A 122 2.19 -6.66 22.83
C PHE A 122 1.74 -8.11 22.99
N TYR A 123 1.52 -8.51 24.25
CA TYR A 123 1.13 -9.87 24.60
C TYR A 123 -0.25 -10.24 24.07
N ASP A 124 -1.26 -9.41 24.31
CA ASP A 124 -2.64 -9.66 23.89
C ASP A 124 -2.79 -9.56 22.37
N TYR A 125 -2.06 -8.64 21.74
CA TYR A 125 -2.09 -8.44 20.30
C TYR A 125 -1.51 -9.64 19.54
N PHE A 126 -0.30 -10.09 19.89
CA PHE A 126 0.31 -11.22 19.19
C PHE A 126 -0.31 -12.58 19.57
N ASN A 127 -0.80 -12.79 20.80
CA ASN A 127 -1.54 -14.03 21.14
C ASN A 127 -2.88 -14.15 20.42
N SER A 128 -3.52 -13.04 20.05
CA SER A 128 -4.84 -13.07 19.40
C SER A 128 -4.76 -13.09 17.87
N GLN A 129 -3.61 -12.73 17.26
CA GLN A 129 -3.46 -12.56 15.81
C GLN A 129 -2.25 -13.29 15.20
N GLY A 130 -1.34 -13.90 15.99
CA GLY A 130 -0.17 -14.61 15.47
C GLY A 130 0.22 -15.85 16.27
N GLU A 131 0.87 -16.83 15.64
CA GLU A 131 1.49 -17.96 16.35
C GLU A 131 2.84 -17.51 16.92
N LEU A 132 2.91 -17.20 18.21
CA LEU A 132 4.17 -16.87 18.89
C LEU A 132 4.31 -17.65 20.20
N TYR A 133 5.42 -18.37 20.33
CA TYR A 133 5.79 -19.13 21.53
C TYR A 133 6.68 -18.25 22.44
N HIS A 134 6.34 -18.10 23.72
CA HIS A 134 7.10 -17.28 24.67
C HIS A 134 7.36 -17.95 26.04
N GLN A 135 8.51 -17.63 26.65
CA GLN A 135 8.80 -17.79 28.09
C GLN A 135 9.23 -16.44 28.71
N ASN A 136 8.47 -16.00 29.72
CA ASN A 136 8.50 -14.79 30.57
C ASN A 136 9.60 -13.71 30.41
N LEU A 137 9.15 -12.43 30.41
CA LEU A 137 9.97 -11.21 30.52
C LEU A 137 10.75 -11.13 31.85
N THR A 138 11.99 -11.64 31.83
CA THR A 138 13.03 -11.42 32.86
C THR A 138 13.87 -10.17 32.53
N ASN A 139 15.10 -10.05 33.07
CA ASN A 139 16.05 -9.00 32.67
C ASN A 139 16.46 -9.13 31.19
N ASP A 140 16.32 -10.32 30.60
CA ASP A 140 16.59 -10.61 29.20
C ASP A 140 15.32 -11.16 28.56
N THR A 141 14.87 -10.51 27.48
CA THR A 141 13.68 -10.93 26.74
C THR A 141 14.02 -11.10 25.28
N THR A 142 13.57 -12.20 24.68
CA THR A 142 13.68 -12.45 23.24
C THR A 142 12.29 -12.73 22.67
N PHE A 143 11.96 -12.05 21.58
CA PHE A 143 10.78 -12.33 20.76
C PHE A 143 11.22 -13.04 19.49
N TYR A 144 10.59 -14.18 19.21
CA TYR A 144 10.84 -14.96 17.99
C TYR A 144 9.69 -14.73 17.01
N PHE A 145 10.00 -14.21 15.83
CA PHE A 145 9.02 -13.97 14.77
C PHE A 145 9.09 -15.07 13.72
N TYR A 146 7.94 -15.71 13.48
CA TYR A 146 7.74 -16.68 12.40
C TYR A 146 7.07 -16.04 11.18
N SER A 147 6.11 -15.15 11.43
CA SER A 147 5.45 -14.33 10.41
C SER A 147 4.93 -13.04 11.06
N VAL A 148 4.66 -12.04 10.23
CA VAL A 148 3.99 -10.80 10.61
C VAL A 148 2.83 -10.62 9.63
N PRO A 149 1.59 -10.43 10.12
CA PRO A 149 0.45 -10.25 9.23
C PRO A 149 0.65 -9.12 8.23
N ASP A 150 0.09 -9.27 7.02
CA ASP A 150 0.29 -8.33 5.92
C ASP A 150 -0.23 -6.93 6.26
N GLU A 151 -1.29 -6.84 7.05
CA GLU A 151 -1.90 -5.59 7.51
C GLU A 151 -1.05 -4.82 8.53
N VAL A 152 0.00 -5.41 9.09
CA VAL A 152 0.90 -4.70 10.03
C VAL A 152 1.90 -3.87 9.24
N SER A 153 1.82 -2.54 9.31
CA SER A 153 2.80 -1.66 8.64
C SER A 153 4.07 -1.41 9.46
N GLN A 154 4.05 -1.69 10.77
CA GLN A 154 5.20 -1.47 11.64
C GLN A 154 5.21 -2.38 12.88
N ILE A 155 6.42 -2.78 13.29
CA ILE A 155 6.71 -3.32 14.61
C ILE A 155 7.37 -2.20 15.40
N ALA A 156 6.62 -1.57 16.30
CA ALA A 156 7.07 -0.37 17.00
C ALA A 156 7.04 -0.57 18.52
N LEU A 157 8.16 -0.29 19.19
CA LEU A 157 8.26 -0.11 20.63
C LEU A 157 8.52 1.37 20.90
N THR A 158 7.46 2.16 21.03
CA THR A 158 7.57 3.60 21.29
C THR A 158 7.21 3.94 22.73
N LYS A 159 7.86 4.98 23.27
CA LYS A 159 7.52 5.57 24.59
C LYS A 159 7.54 4.56 25.74
N MET A 160 8.50 3.64 25.72
CA MET A 160 8.75 2.73 26.84
C MET A 160 8.95 3.54 28.13
N ASN A 161 8.11 3.31 29.13
CA ASN A 161 8.19 3.99 30.43
C ASN A 161 9.49 3.60 31.17
N LYS A 162 9.83 4.33 32.25
CA LYS A 162 11.02 4.08 33.10
C LYS A 162 11.15 2.64 33.63
N ASN A 163 10.13 1.78 33.49
CA ASN A 163 10.14 0.41 34.03
C ASN A 163 10.88 -0.60 33.14
N THR A 164 11.34 -0.19 31.97
CA THR A 164 12.17 -1.01 31.08
C THR A 164 13.66 -0.64 31.14
N THR A 165 14.02 0.37 31.94
CA THR A 165 15.43 0.72 32.20
C THR A 165 16.20 -0.46 32.78
N GLY A 166 17.37 -0.74 32.22
CA GLY A 166 18.23 -1.85 32.68
C GLY A 166 17.88 -3.23 32.11
N ARG A 167 16.93 -3.33 31.18
CA ARG A 167 16.54 -4.60 30.54
C ARG A 167 17.18 -4.76 29.17
N ASN A 168 17.41 -6.01 28.77
CA ASN A 168 17.86 -6.36 27.43
C ASN A 168 16.69 -6.95 26.62
N LEU A 169 16.61 -6.56 25.35
CA LEU A 169 15.58 -7.01 24.44
C LEU A 169 16.19 -7.50 23.14
N THR A 170 15.71 -8.64 22.64
CA THR A 170 16.06 -9.19 21.33
C THR A 170 14.81 -9.43 20.51
N PHE A 171 14.81 -8.95 19.27
CA PHE A 171 13.91 -9.36 18.21
C PHE A 171 14.68 -10.33 17.31
N ALA A 172 14.18 -11.55 17.21
CA ALA A 172 14.81 -12.63 16.47
C ALA A 172 13.84 -13.17 15.41
N GLY A 173 14.26 -13.23 14.15
CA GLY A 173 13.57 -14.00 13.12
C GLY A 173 13.93 -15.48 13.20
N THR A 174 13.05 -16.34 12.69
CA THR A 174 13.41 -17.73 12.35
C THR A 174 14.17 -17.81 11.02
N GLU A 175 14.71 -18.98 10.66
CA GLU A 175 15.60 -19.15 9.47
C GLU A 175 15.01 -18.58 8.16
N ASP A 176 13.68 -18.57 8.01
CA ASP A 176 12.99 -18.06 6.82
C ASP A 176 12.16 -16.78 7.05
N PHE A 177 12.38 -16.07 8.17
CA PHE A 177 11.59 -14.88 8.48
C PHE A 177 11.95 -13.70 7.56
N VAL A 178 10.96 -13.23 6.80
CA VAL A 178 11.06 -12.07 5.92
C VAL A 178 10.06 -11.00 6.33
N LEU A 179 10.55 -9.78 6.53
CA LEU A 179 9.75 -8.59 6.76
C LEU A 179 9.78 -7.72 5.49
N THR A 180 8.64 -7.57 4.82
CA THR A 180 8.56 -6.80 3.55
C THR A 180 7.73 -5.53 3.71
N ASN A 181 8.34 -4.37 3.43
CA ASN A 181 7.71 -3.05 3.54
C ASN A 181 7.05 -2.79 4.92
N LYS A 182 7.77 -3.11 6.01
CA LYS A 182 7.30 -2.85 7.36
C LYS A 182 8.39 -2.15 8.17
N ALA A 183 8.00 -1.13 8.93
CA ALA A 183 8.93 -0.44 9.82
C ALA A 183 9.33 -1.33 10.99
N VAL A 184 10.58 -1.18 11.46
CA VAL A 184 10.99 -1.64 12.79
C VAL A 184 11.43 -0.43 13.58
N VAL A 185 10.64 -0.02 14.56
CA VAL A 185 10.88 1.20 15.35
C VAL A 185 11.09 0.85 16.81
N VAL A 186 12.20 1.27 17.39
CA VAL A 186 12.50 1.10 18.81
C VAL A 186 12.93 2.43 19.39
N GLU A 187 12.04 3.04 20.18
CA GLU A 187 12.30 4.23 20.99
C GLU A 187 12.21 3.87 22.47
N SER A 188 13.35 3.64 23.11
CA SER A 188 13.37 3.05 24.45
C SER A 188 14.49 3.57 25.36
N THR A 189 14.48 3.11 26.62
CA THR A 189 15.60 3.25 27.56
C THR A 189 16.15 1.89 27.97
N LEU A 190 16.16 0.91 27.06
CA LEU A 190 16.67 -0.44 27.33
C LEU A 190 18.18 -0.40 27.53
N ASN A 191 18.73 -1.34 28.30
CA ASN A 191 20.17 -1.50 28.43
C ASN A 191 20.82 -1.96 27.12
N ASN A 192 20.18 -2.91 26.43
CA ASN A 192 20.55 -3.33 25.09
C ASN A 192 19.30 -3.67 24.27
N PHE A 193 19.33 -3.36 22.97
CA PHE A 193 18.38 -3.85 21.98
C PHE A 193 19.12 -4.63 20.89
N LYS A 194 18.56 -5.74 20.42
CA LYS A 194 19.14 -6.57 19.35
C LYS A 194 18.11 -6.91 18.28
N LEU A 195 18.45 -6.69 17.01
CA LEU A 195 17.89 -7.41 15.86
C LEU A 195 18.77 -8.62 15.55
N VAL A 196 18.18 -9.80 15.39
CA VAL A 196 18.91 -11.04 15.11
C VAL A 196 18.19 -11.88 14.06
N ASN A 197 18.91 -12.46 13.09
CA ASN A 197 18.38 -13.45 12.15
C ASN A 197 17.14 -12.98 11.35
N MET A 198 17.14 -11.75 10.83
CA MET A 198 16.00 -11.25 10.07
C MET A 198 16.39 -10.89 8.64
N THR A 199 15.53 -11.25 7.68
CA THR A 199 15.57 -10.66 6.34
C THR A 199 14.55 -9.53 6.27
N ILE A 200 14.98 -8.34 5.90
CA ILE A 200 14.12 -7.15 5.78
C ILE A 200 14.25 -6.62 4.35
N VAL A 201 13.13 -6.48 3.67
CA VAL A 201 13.08 -6.05 2.27
C VAL A 201 12.16 -4.84 2.15
N TYR A 202 12.71 -3.72 1.68
CA TYR A 202 11.95 -2.55 1.26
C TYR A 202 11.94 -2.49 -0.27
N THR A 203 10.76 -2.38 -0.85
CA THR A 203 10.52 -2.37 -2.30
C THR A 203 9.92 -1.03 -2.75
N ASP A 204 9.73 -0.86 -4.06
CA ASP A 204 9.40 0.42 -4.72
C ASP A 204 8.05 1.05 -4.34
N GLU A 205 7.30 0.45 -3.42
CA GLU A 205 6.05 0.97 -2.86
C GLU A 205 6.31 1.73 -1.55
N TYR A 206 7.28 2.64 -1.54
CA TYR A 206 7.65 3.38 -0.33
C TYR A 206 6.47 4.15 0.24
N THR A 207 6.12 3.87 1.49
CA THR A 207 4.96 4.46 2.19
C THR A 207 5.32 5.55 3.21
N GLU A 208 6.56 6.07 3.19
CA GLU A 208 7.14 6.90 4.27
C GLU A 208 7.36 6.13 5.61
N GLN A 209 6.92 4.87 5.72
CA GLN A 209 7.04 4.03 6.92
C GLN A 209 8.08 2.91 6.80
N ASP A 210 8.78 2.79 5.67
CA ASP A 210 9.71 1.69 5.40
C ASP A 210 11.13 2.01 5.89
N TYR A 211 11.36 1.88 7.20
CA TYR A 211 12.68 2.10 7.79
C TYR A 211 12.90 1.29 9.07
N ILE A 212 14.18 1.08 9.41
CA ILE A 212 14.60 0.63 10.74
C ILE A 212 15.02 1.86 11.53
N LEU A 213 14.33 2.15 12.64
CA LEU A 213 14.69 3.22 13.56
C LEU A 213 15.04 2.62 14.92
N ILE A 214 16.28 2.82 15.35
CA ILE A 214 16.75 2.42 16.67
C ILE A 214 17.18 3.69 17.44
N GLN A 215 16.26 4.23 18.23
CA GLN A 215 16.53 5.31 19.17
C GLN A 215 16.52 4.76 20.59
N ASN A 216 17.67 4.31 21.05
CA ASN A 216 17.80 3.87 22.43
C ASN A 216 18.46 4.99 23.25
N ASN A 217 17.67 5.63 24.11
CA ASN A 217 18.15 6.74 24.93
C ASN A 217 18.79 6.27 26.24
N GLY A 218 18.82 4.96 26.50
CA GLY A 218 19.35 4.38 27.74
C GLY A 218 20.29 3.20 27.56
N ALA A 219 20.66 2.83 26.32
CA ALA A 219 21.54 1.69 26.09
C ALA A 219 23.01 2.05 26.16
N GLU A 220 23.80 1.05 26.54
CA GLU A 220 25.23 1.05 26.29
C GLU A 220 25.49 0.76 24.80
N ASP A 221 24.78 -0.23 24.22
CA ASP A 221 24.85 -0.57 22.79
C ASP A 221 23.51 -1.11 22.24
N SER A 222 23.27 -0.93 20.94
CA SER A 222 22.24 -1.65 20.19
C SER A 222 22.88 -2.49 19.08
N TYR A 223 22.26 -3.59 18.68
CA TYR A 223 22.89 -4.57 17.78
C TYR A 223 21.97 -4.92 16.61
N ILE A 224 22.57 -5.09 15.43
CA ILE A 224 21.98 -5.75 14.27
C ILE A 224 22.92 -6.90 13.92
N ASP A 225 22.50 -8.13 14.20
CA ASP A 225 23.32 -9.33 14.04
C ASP A 225 22.67 -10.35 13.10
N ASN A 226 23.46 -10.92 12.19
CA ASN A 226 22.98 -11.91 11.22
C ASN A 226 21.69 -11.50 10.48
N CYS A 227 21.59 -10.24 10.06
CA CYS A 227 20.45 -9.71 9.32
C CYS A 227 20.79 -9.47 7.85
N ASN A 228 19.82 -9.66 6.97
CA ASN A 228 19.92 -9.28 5.56
C ASN A 228 18.90 -8.18 5.25
N ILE A 229 19.37 -6.95 5.09
CA ILE A 229 18.54 -5.77 4.87
C ILE A 229 18.75 -5.31 3.44
N THR A 230 17.70 -5.37 2.62
CA THR A 230 17.72 -4.88 1.24
C THR A 230 16.68 -3.78 1.10
N ALA A 231 17.10 -2.61 0.61
CA ALA A 231 16.22 -1.52 0.26
C ALA A 231 16.37 -1.20 -1.22
N ASN A 232 15.32 -1.43 -2.00
CA ASN A 232 15.24 -1.03 -3.40
C ASN A 232 14.34 0.20 -3.48
N ILE A 233 14.95 1.37 -3.64
CA ILE A 233 14.27 2.67 -3.64
C ILE A 233 14.46 3.25 -5.04
N THR A 234 13.71 2.71 -6.00
CA THR A 234 13.88 3.09 -7.41
C THR A 234 12.91 4.16 -7.89
N ARG A 235 11.95 4.57 -7.05
CA ARG A 235 11.03 5.67 -7.34
C ARG A 235 11.47 6.96 -6.65
N GLN A 236 11.20 8.09 -7.31
CA GLN A 236 11.28 9.39 -6.67
C GLN A 236 10.40 9.41 -5.42
N THR A 237 10.99 9.76 -4.28
CA THR A 237 10.19 10.16 -3.12
C THR A 237 9.52 11.50 -3.46
N PRO A 238 8.24 11.73 -3.11
CA PRO A 238 7.59 13.02 -3.37
C PRO A 238 8.15 14.20 -2.58
N LYS A 239 9.07 13.97 -1.63
CA LYS A 239 9.62 14.98 -0.72
C LYS A 239 11.14 14.91 -0.66
N GLY A 240 11.80 16.06 -0.71
CA GLY A 240 13.26 16.22 -0.66
C GLY A 240 13.94 15.91 0.69
N TYR A 241 13.40 15.00 1.51
CA TYR A 241 14.07 14.57 2.74
C TYR A 241 14.88 13.30 2.51
N PRO A 242 16.09 13.20 3.10
CA PRO A 242 16.94 12.04 2.94
C PRO A 242 16.27 10.79 3.51
N TYR A 243 16.19 9.74 2.69
CA TYR A 243 15.76 8.42 3.12
C TYR A 243 16.78 7.81 4.08
N SER A 244 16.32 7.18 5.16
CA SER A 244 17.18 6.42 6.08
C SER A 244 16.69 4.98 6.15
N VAL A 245 17.47 4.02 5.62
CA VAL A 245 17.19 2.57 5.80
C VAL A 245 17.36 2.19 7.26
N ILE A 246 18.40 2.74 7.88
CA ILE A 246 18.74 2.56 9.29
C ILE A 246 18.99 3.94 9.86
N SER A 247 18.15 4.35 10.81
CA SER A 247 18.30 5.58 11.57
C SER A 247 18.62 5.23 13.01
N THR A 248 19.63 5.89 13.57
CA THR A 248 20.06 5.68 14.95
C THR A 248 20.07 7.01 15.67
N ALA A 249 19.59 7.03 16.92
CA ALA A 249 19.73 8.20 17.77
C ALA A 249 20.19 7.79 19.17
N ASN A 250 21.13 8.57 19.71
CA ASN A 250 21.56 8.55 21.11
C ASN A 250 22.26 7.27 21.62
N SER A 251 22.36 6.21 20.81
CA SER A 251 23.17 5.02 21.10
C SER A 251 23.92 4.52 19.86
N PRO A 252 25.15 3.98 20.01
CA PRO A 252 25.81 3.23 18.95
C PRO A 252 24.97 2.03 18.51
N VAL A 253 24.97 1.76 17.21
CA VAL A 253 24.47 0.48 16.67
C VAL A 253 25.66 -0.30 16.14
N VAL A 254 25.89 -1.47 16.72
CA VAL A 254 26.89 -2.44 16.26
C VAL A 254 26.22 -3.34 15.23
N ILE A 255 26.78 -3.37 14.02
CA ILE A 255 26.32 -4.25 12.95
C ILE A 255 27.33 -5.39 12.81
N SER A 256 26.90 -6.63 13.01
CA SER A 256 27.73 -7.83 12.92
C SER A 256 27.07 -8.88 12.03
N ASN A 257 27.88 -9.64 11.29
CA ASN A 257 27.41 -10.75 10.44
C ASN A 257 26.23 -10.40 9.51
N SER A 258 26.04 -9.13 9.19
CA SER A 258 24.85 -8.64 8.50
C SER A 258 25.21 -8.06 7.14
N VAL A 259 24.27 -8.15 6.21
CA VAL A 259 24.37 -7.53 4.88
C VAL A 259 23.36 -6.41 4.81
N ILE A 260 23.81 -5.23 4.38
CA ILE A 260 22.94 -4.09 4.10
C ILE A 260 23.18 -3.70 2.64
N LYS A 261 22.12 -3.81 1.83
CA LYS A 261 22.11 -3.41 0.43
C LYS A 261 21.09 -2.30 0.24
N VAL A 262 21.52 -1.20 -0.36
CA VAL A 262 20.67 -0.03 -0.62
C VAL A 262 20.85 0.35 -2.08
N ASP A 263 19.82 0.11 -2.88
CA ASP A 263 19.73 0.55 -4.25
C ASP A 263 18.93 1.86 -4.28
N THR A 264 19.60 2.97 -4.58
CA THR A 264 19.01 4.32 -4.61
C THR A 264 18.96 4.87 -6.03
N VAL A 265 18.01 5.76 -6.31
CA VAL A 265 18.00 6.61 -7.50
C VAL A 265 18.45 8.02 -7.15
N GLU A 266 19.29 8.60 -8.00
CA GLU A 266 19.72 10.00 -7.90
C GLU A 266 18.57 10.92 -8.31
N THR A 267 18.34 11.98 -7.54
CA THR A 267 17.30 12.98 -7.81
C THR A 267 17.86 14.39 -7.67
N GLU A 268 17.48 15.30 -8.56
CA GLU A 268 17.80 16.73 -8.40
C GLU A 268 16.71 17.39 -7.55
N VAL A 269 17.11 18.02 -6.44
CA VAL A 269 16.20 18.78 -5.57
C VAL A 269 16.38 20.26 -5.86
N ASP A 270 15.28 20.93 -6.19
CA ASP A 270 15.30 22.38 -6.37
C ASP A 270 15.27 23.09 -5.02
N TRP A 271 16.43 23.59 -4.58
CA TRP A 271 16.57 24.34 -3.33
C TRP A 271 16.46 25.85 -3.52
N GLU A 272 16.04 26.35 -4.69
CA GLU A 272 15.86 27.79 -4.90
C GLU A 272 14.58 28.27 -4.20
N PRO A 273 14.66 29.12 -3.15
CA PRO A 273 13.50 29.45 -2.30
C PRO A 273 12.33 30.11 -3.03
N ASN A 274 12.58 30.66 -4.23
CA ASN A 274 11.58 31.33 -5.06
C ASN A 274 11.12 30.48 -6.25
N SER A 275 11.63 29.26 -6.41
CA SER A 275 11.18 28.37 -7.46
C SER A 275 9.76 27.87 -7.18
N PRO A 276 8.88 27.77 -8.20
CA PRO A 276 7.59 27.08 -8.05
C PRO A 276 7.76 25.60 -7.66
N ASN A 277 8.97 25.06 -7.82
CA ASN A 277 9.33 23.69 -7.48
C ASN A 277 10.23 23.59 -6.24
N TYR A 278 10.36 24.65 -5.42
CA TYR A 278 11.17 24.61 -4.21
C TYR A 278 10.83 23.40 -3.33
N GLY A 279 11.82 22.55 -3.07
CA GLY A 279 11.69 21.34 -2.26
C GLY A 279 11.09 20.13 -3.01
N ASN A 280 10.77 20.27 -4.30
CA ASN A 280 10.33 19.16 -5.14
C ASN A 280 11.53 18.44 -5.77
N ASN A 281 11.40 17.12 -5.92
CA ASN A 281 12.35 16.29 -6.64
C ASN A 281 12.03 16.35 -8.15
N ASN A 282 12.97 16.83 -8.96
CA ASN A 282 12.92 16.74 -10.42
C ASN A 282 13.74 15.52 -10.88
N VAL A 283 13.22 14.74 -11.84
CA VAL A 283 14.02 13.75 -12.59
C VAL A 283 14.49 14.41 -13.87
#